data_AF-A0A5C6EBZ8-F1
#
_entry.id   AF-A0A5C6EBZ8-F1
#
_cell.length_a   1.000
_cell.length_b   1.000
_cell.length_c   1.000
_cell.angle_alpha   90.00
_cell.angle_beta   90.00
_cell.angle_gamma   90.00
#
_symmetry.space_group_name_H-M   'P 1'
#
loop_
_entity.id
_entity.type
_entity.pdbx_description
1 polymer ?
#
loop_
_entity_poly.entity_id
_entity_poly.type
_entity_poly.pdbx_seq_one_letter_code
_entity_poly.pdbx_strand_id
1 'polypeptide(L)'
;MRHTNVQQRLTLNDIGCLLTVFGIAAFVPLAIVGRHLLQTTTANTATNLTAGWILLSIYAFFAILNFHLSAIRPWLHMRRGGTDYKHVSGIPIVHIIFMALAIFALPPSLLAGILMLVLLALDTGAAHWAALAFAREFLPKRG
;
A
#
# COMPACT_ATOMS: atom_id res chain seq x y z
N MET A 1 -34.61 12.62 -6.89
CA MET A 1 -34.28 11.18 -6.74
C MET A 1 -33.91 10.94 -5.28
N ARG A 2 -34.72 10.18 -4.53
CA ARG A 2 -34.43 9.83 -3.14
C ARG A 2 -33.31 8.77 -3.14
N HIS A 3 -32.12 9.11 -2.65
CA HIS A 3 -31.15 8.09 -2.28
C HIS A 3 -31.74 7.33 -1.09
N THR A 4 -32.33 6.16 -1.37
CA THR A 4 -32.66 5.19 -0.33
C THR A 4 -31.36 4.78 0.34
N ASN A 5 -31.17 5.24 1.57
CA ASN A 5 -30.12 4.80 2.48
C ASN A 5 -30.37 3.32 2.81
N VAL A 6 -29.97 2.44 1.90
CA VAL A 6 -29.92 1.00 2.18
C VAL A 6 -28.76 0.83 3.14
N GLN A 7 -29.05 0.70 4.45
CA GLN A 7 -28.06 0.22 5.40
C GLN A 7 -27.66 -1.20 4.97
N GLN A 8 -26.58 -1.29 4.21
CA GLN A 8 -26.01 -2.55 3.76
C GLN A 8 -25.45 -3.25 5.01
N ARG A 9 -26.18 -4.26 5.51
CA ARG A 9 -25.71 -5.09 6.62
C ARG A 9 -24.48 -5.87 6.15
N LEU A 10 -23.35 -5.64 6.82
CA LEU A 10 -22.13 -6.43 6.64
C LEU A 10 -22.39 -7.88 7.00
N THR A 11 -22.06 -8.80 6.08
CA THR A 11 -22.09 -10.24 6.37
C THR A 11 -20.86 -10.64 7.18
N LEU A 12 -20.90 -11.82 7.81
CA LEU A 12 -19.78 -12.34 8.59
C LEU A 12 -18.51 -12.55 7.72
N ASN A 13 -18.71 -12.88 6.44
CA ASN A 13 -17.64 -13.00 5.45
C ASN A 13 -17.02 -11.62 5.12
N ASP A 14 -17.85 -10.58 5.01
CA ASP A 14 -17.37 -9.21 4.77
C ASP A 14 -16.52 -8.71 5.96
N ILE A 15 -16.96 -9.02 7.18
CA ILE A 15 -16.21 -8.69 8.41
C ILE A 15 -14.85 -9.41 8.42
N GLY A 16 -14.81 -10.71 8.09
CA GLY A 16 -13.57 -11.48 8.00
C GLY A 16 -12.59 -10.92 6.95
N CYS A 17 -13.11 -10.55 5.78
CA CYS A 17 -12.32 -9.91 4.71
C CYS A 17 -11.74 -8.57 5.17
N LEU A 18 -12.57 -7.71 5.79
CA LEU A 18 -12.15 -6.41 6.31
C LEU A 18 -11.05 -6.56 7.37
N LEU A 19 -11.24 -7.43 8.36
CA LEU A 19 -10.24 -7.68 9.40
C LEU A 19 -8.90 -8.12 8.80
N THR A 20 -8.94 -8.94 7.76
CA THR A 20 -7.73 -9.39 7.05
C THR A 20 -7.03 -8.24 6.34
N VAL A 21 -7.77 -7.40 5.60
CA VAL A 21 -7.21 -6.24 4.91
C VAL A 21 -6.63 -5.22 5.89
N PHE A 22 -7.35 -4.89 6.96
CA PHE A 22 -6.87 -3.99 8.01
C PHE A 22 -5.65 -4.58 8.75
N GLY A 23 -5.65 -5.88 9.01
CA GLY A 23 -4.52 -6.59 9.62
C GLY A 23 -3.26 -6.48 8.77
N ILE A 24 -3.36 -6.77 7.46
CA ILE A 24 -2.23 -6.63 6.53
C ILE A 24 -1.78 -5.17 6.41
N ALA A 25 -2.73 -4.23 6.31
CA ALA A 25 -2.46 -2.81 6.22
C ALA A 25 -1.67 -2.27 7.42
N ALA A 26 -1.94 -2.78 8.63
CA ALA A 26 -1.22 -2.42 9.84
C ALA A 26 0.11 -3.18 10.00
N PHE A 27 0.16 -4.45 9.58
CA PHE A 27 1.32 -5.31 9.80
C PHE A 27 2.57 -4.84 9.03
N VAL A 28 2.44 -4.52 7.75
CA VAL A 28 3.58 -4.13 6.91
C VAL A 28 4.32 -2.88 7.44
N PRO A 29 3.66 -1.74 7.75
CA PRO A 29 4.34 -0.58 8.32
C PRO A 29 4.94 -0.87 9.70
N LEU A 30 4.27 -1.66 10.54
CA LEU A 30 4.82 -2.07 11.84
C LEU A 30 6.09 -2.94 11.68
N ALA A 31 6.12 -3.85 10.70
CA ALA A 31 7.28 -4.65 10.39
C ALA A 31 8.46 -3.78 9.93
N ILE A 32 8.22 -2.78 9.09
CA ILE A 32 9.26 -1.83 8.64
C ILE A 32 9.82 -1.04 9.83
N VAL A 33 8.95 -0.45 10.66
CA VAL A 33 9.35 0.32 11.84
C VAL A 33 10.13 -0.56 12.81
N GLY A 34 9.60 -1.73 13.15
CA GLY A 34 10.25 -2.67 14.07
C GLY A 34 11.61 -3.12 13.58
N ARG A 35 11.73 -3.51 12.30
CA ARG A 35 12.96 -4.07 11.74
C ARG A 35 14.02 -3.02 11.43
N HIS A 36 13.64 -1.88 10.86
CA HIS A 36 14.61 -0.91 10.34
C HIS A 36 14.78 0.34 11.21
N LEU A 37 13.81 0.67 12.08
CA LEU A 37 13.89 1.86 12.93
C LEU A 37 14.21 1.54 14.40
N LEU A 38 13.82 0.35 14.88
CA LEU A 38 14.01 -0.02 16.30
C LEU A 38 15.16 -1.00 16.55
N GLN A 39 15.61 -1.75 15.54
CA GLN A 39 16.70 -2.71 15.71
C GLN A 39 18.07 -2.08 15.43
N THR A 40 19.05 -2.47 16.25
CA THR A 40 20.46 -2.14 16.05
C THR A 40 21.15 -3.21 15.19
N THR A 41 22.21 -2.80 14.49
CA THR A 41 22.85 -3.47 13.36
C THR A 41 23.06 -4.98 13.54
N THR A 42 22.56 -5.79 12.61
CA THR A 42 22.89 -7.22 12.49
C THR A 42 24.01 -7.43 11.46
N ALA A 43 24.89 -8.40 11.71
CA ALA A 43 25.90 -8.79 10.72
C ALA A 43 25.22 -9.51 9.54
N ASN A 44 25.02 -8.80 8.43
CA ASN A 44 24.48 -9.37 7.19
C ASN A 44 25.63 -9.62 6.20
N THR A 45 25.56 -10.73 5.45
CA THR A 45 26.49 -10.99 4.34
C THR A 45 26.20 -10.05 3.18
N ALA A 46 27.24 -9.65 2.44
CA ALA A 46 27.13 -8.70 1.32
C ALA A 46 26.10 -9.13 0.25
N THR A 47 25.94 -10.43 0.03
CA THR A 47 24.96 -10.99 -0.92
C THR A 47 23.52 -10.69 -0.52
N ASN A 48 23.20 -10.71 0.78
CA ASN A 48 21.86 -10.41 1.29
C ASN A 48 21.50 -8.93 1.11
N LEU A 49 22.50 -8.05 1.20
CA LEU A 49 22.32 -6.61 0.97
C LEU A 49 21.90 -6.33 -0.48
N THR A 50 22.63 -6.87 -1.46
CA THR A 50 22.31 -6.65 -2.88
C THR A 50 20.94 -7.22 -3.24
N ALA A 51 20.63 -8.44 -2.79
CA ALA A 51 19.32 -9.04 -3.00
C ALA A 51 18.19 -8.17 -2.41
N GLY A 52 18.38 -7.64 -1.19
CA GLY A 52 17.41 -6.76 -0.55
C GLY A 52 17.13 -5.47 -1.32
N TRP A 53 18.17 -4.82 -1.86
CA TRP A 53 18.00 -3.63 -2.70
C TRP A 53 17.32 -3.95 -4.03
N ILE A 54 17.65 -5.07 -4.67
CA ILE A 54 16.98 -5.51 -5.91
C ILE A 54 15.48 -5.72 -5.65
N LEU A 55 15.13 -6.43 -4.58
CA LEU A 55 13.75 -6.66 -4.18
C LEU A 55 13.01 -5.34 -3.92
N LEU A 56 13.66 -4.41 -3.20
CA LEU A 56 13.09 -3.09 -2.94
C LEU A 56 12.92 -2.27 -4.22
N SER A 57 13.85 -2.34 -5.18
CA SER A 57 13.73 -1.67 -6.48
C SER A 57 12.59 -2.24 -7.31
N ILE A 58 12.39 -3.56 -7.31
CA ILE A 58 11.24 -4.19 -7.98
C ILE A 58 9.94 -3.67 -7.36
N TYR A 59 9.84 -3.67 -6.02
CA TYR A 59 8.67 -3.10 -5.34
C TYR A 59 8.47 -1.63 -5.70
N ALA A 60 9.53 -0.82 -5.70
CA ALA A 60 9.49 0.60 -6.00
C ALA A 60 8.94 0.88 -7.40
N PHE A 61 9.37 0.10 -8.39
CA PHE A 61 8.87 0.20 -9.76
C PHE A 61 7.35 0.03 -9.81
N PHE A 62 6.80 -1.02 -9.17
CA PHE A 62 5.36 -1.26 -9.14
C PHE A 62 4.60 -0.22 -8.31
N ALA A 63 5.13 0.21 -7.17
CA ALA A 63 4.53 1.26 -6.35
C ALA A 63 4.41 2.59 -7.11
N ILE A 64 5.48 3.00 -7.81
CA ILE A 64 5.49 4.21 -8.64
C ILE A 64 4.54 4.06 -9.83
N LEU A 65 4.52 2.89 -10.49
CA LEU A 65 3.59 2.62 -11.58
C LEU A 65 2.13 2.71 -11.10
N ASN A 66 1.81 2.13 -9.95
CA ASN A 66 0.49 2.20 -9.33
C ASN A 66 0.12 3.65 -9.02
N PHE A 67 1.02 4.42 -8.38
CA PHE A 67 0.82 5.85 -8.14
C PHE A 67 0.56 6.64 -9.43
N HIS A 68 1.34 6.35 -10.47
CA HIS A 68 1.18 7.01 -11.77
C HIS A 68 -0.20 6.73 -12.38
N LEU A 69 -0.62 5.46 -12.38
CA LEU A 69 -1.91 5.05 -12.94
C LEU A 69 -3.09 5.58 -12.12
N SER A 70 -2.98 5.62 -10.79
CA SER A 70 -4.09 5.97 -9.90
C SER A 70 -4.21 7.47 -9.59
N ALA A 71 -3.11 8.22 -9.62
CA ALA A 71 -3.08 9.63 -9.21
C ALA A 71 -2.66 10.57 -10.35
N ILE A 72 -1.52 10.29 -11.00
CA ILE A 72 -0.97 11.19 -12.03
C ILE A 72 -1.84 11.17 -13.30
N ARG A 73 -2.23 9.98 -13.78
CA ARG A 73 -2.99 9.81 -15.01
C ARG A 73 -4.40 10.45 -14.94
N PRO A 74 -5.22 10.24 -13.90
CA PRO A 74 -6.50 10.95 -13.77
C PRO A 74 -6.31 12.47 -13.66
N TRP A 75 -5.32 12.92 -12.87
CA TRP A 75 -5.04 14.34 -12.72
C TRP A 75 -4.68 15.02 -14.05
N LEU A 76 -3.85 14.37 -14.86
CA LEU A 76 -3.49 14.87 -16.18
C LEU A 76 -4.69 14.87 -17.14
N HIS A 77 -5.57 13.86 -17.04
CA HIS A 77 -6.79 13.80 -17.83
C HIS A 77 -7.78 14.93 -17.49
N MET A 78 -7.98 15.21 -16.20
CA MET A 78 -8.83 16.32 -15.74
C MET A 78 -8.29 17.66 -16.23
N ARG A 79 -6.97 17.88 -16.19
CA ARG A 79 -6.34 19.11 -16.71
C ARG A 79 -6.50 19.29 -18.22
N ARG A 80 -6.71 18.21 -18.98
CA ARG A 80 -6.93 18.25 -20.43
C ARG A 80 -8.41 18.37 -20.80
N GLY A 81 -9.31 18.53 -19.83
CA GLY A 81 -10.75 18.72 -20.09
C GLY A 81 -11.47 17.45 -20.56
N GLY A 82 -10.88 16.27 -20.38
CA GLY A 82 -11.52 15.01 -20.78
C GLY A 82 -12.65 14.62 -19.82
N THR A 83 -13.83 14.33 -20.36
CA THR A 83 -15.04 13.99 -19.59
C THR A 83 -15.17 12.51 -19.26
N ASP A 84 -14.59 11.62 -20.08
CA ASP A 84 -14.68 10.17 -19.91
C ASP A 84 -13.35 9.56 -19.46
N TYR A 85 -13.12 9.51 -18.16
CA TYR A 85 -11.94 8.84 -17.60
C TYR A 85 -12.28 7.43 -17.11
N LYS A 86 -11.73 6.41 -17.78
CA LYS A 86 -11.73 5.04 -17.26
C LYS A 86 -10.62 4.87 -16.23
N HIS A 87 -11.00 4.85 -14.95
CA HIS A 87 -10.06 4.56 -13.87
C HIS A 87 -9.50 3.14 -14.00
N VAL A 88 -8.18 3.03 -13.91
CA VAL A 88 -7.48 1.73 -13.88
C VAL A 88 -6.98 1.59 -12.45
N SER A 89 -7.61 0.67 -11.70
CA SER A 89 -7.09 0.29 -10.38
C SER A 89 -5.70 -0.30 -10.56
N GLY A 90 -4.78 0.02 -9.64
CA GLY A 90 -3.40 -0.46 -9.68
C GLY A 90 -3.28 -1.99 -9.80
N ILE A 91 -2.10 -2.46 -10.20
CA ILE A 91 -1.80 -3.88 -10.32
C ILE A 91 -1.95 -4.51 -8.92
N PRO A 92 -2.75 -5.59 -8.76
CA PRO A 92 -3.08 -6.12 -7.45
C PRO A 92 -1.86 -6.76 -6.78
N ILE A 93 -1.65 -6.37 -5.51
CA ILE A 93 -0.98 -6.97 -4.32
C ILE A 93 0.31 -7.81 -4.50
N VAL A 94 0.52 -8.54 -5.59
CA VAL A 94 1.62 -9.50 -5.78
C VAL A 94 2.99 -8.89 -5.48
N HIS A 95 3.19 -7.61 -5.83
CA HIS A 95 4.46 -6.94 -5.59
C HIS A 95 4.76 -6.67 -4.12
N ILE A 96 3.79 -6.72 -3.20
CA ILE A 96 4.03 -6.57 -1.75
C ILE A 96 4.91 -7.69 -1.18
N ILE A 97 4.96 -8.84 -1.86
CA ILE A 97 5.86 -9.94 -1.51
C ILE A 97 7.32 -9.47 -1.63
N PHE A 98 7.65 -8.67 -2.65
CA PHE A 98 9.01 -8.12 -2.80
C PHE A 98 9.35 -7.15 -1.66
N MET A 99 8.38 -6.36 -1.18
CA MET A 99 8.58 -5.53 0.01
C MET A 99 8.84 -6.39 1.24
N ALA A 100 8.02 -7.41 1.47
CA ALA A 100 8.18 -8.31 2.62
C ALA A 100 9.56 -8.97 2.61
N LEU A 101 10.00 -9.48 1.46
CA LEU A 101 11.34 -10.06 1.31
C LEU A 101 12.46 -9.03 1.51
N ALA A 102 12.27 -7.80 1.03
CA ALA A 102 13.23 -6.71 1.21
C ALA A 102 13.41 -6.32 2.69
N ILE A 103 12.33 -6.32 3.49
CA ILE A 103 12.38 -6.06 4.95
C ILE A 103 13.33 -7.04 5.65
N PHE A 104 13.30 -8.32 5.26
CA PHE A 104 14.16 -9.34 5.89
C PHE A 104 15.58 -9.36 5.31
N ALA A 105 15.73 -9.10 4.01
CA ALA A 105 17.02 -9.14 3.34
C ALA A 105 17.92 -7.92 3.66
N LEU A 106 17.32 -6.73 3.80
CA LEU A 106 18.06 -5.52 4.13
C LEU A 106 18.44 -5.47 5.62
N PRO A 107 19.66 -5.01 5.96
CA PRO A 107 20.01 -4.76 7.35
C PRO A 107 19.16 -3.62 7.93
N PRO A 108 19.01 -3.57 9.26
CA PRO A 108 18.41 -2.42 9.94
C PRO A 108 19.12 -1.12 9.50
N SER A 109 18.35 -0.22 8.90
CA SER A 109 18.86 1.02 8.31
C SER A 109 17.73 2.02 8.26
N LEU A 110 17.94 3.18 8.90
CA LEU A 110 16.98 4.27 8.91
C LEU A 110 16.58 4.68 7.49
N LEU A 111 17.55 4.75 6.57
CA LEU A 111 17.31 5.09 5.17
C LEU A 111 16.41 4.06 4.48
N ALA A 112 16.70 2.77 4.66
CA ALA A 112 15.88 1.70 4.09
C ALA A 112 14.45 1.75 4.63
N GLY A 113 14.29 1.94 5.94
CA GLY A 113 12.97 2.07 6.58
C GLY A 113 12.16 3.25 6.04
N ILE A 114 12.77 4.44 5.92
CA ILE A 114 12.11 5.62 5.35
C ILE A 114 11.70 5.37 3.90
N LEU A 115 12.60 4.82 3.08
CA LEU A 115 12.28 4.49 1.68
C LEU A 115 11.13 3.51 1.57
N MET A 116 11.13 2.44 2.38
CA MET A 116 10.04 1.46 2.40
C MET A 116 8.71 2.11 2.79
N LEU A 117 8.67 2.99 3.81
CA LEU A 117 7.45 3.68 4.20
C LEU A 117 6.93 4.63 3.11
N VAL A 118 7.83 5.36 2.45
CA VAL A 118 7.47 6.24 1.32
C VAL A 118 6.91 5.44 0.16
N LEU A 119 7.59 4.36 -0.24
CA LEU A 119 7.13 3.50 -1.32
C LEU A 119 5.80 2.82 -0.99
N LEU A 120 5.63 2.37 0.26
CA LEU A 120 4.36 1.84 0.74
C LEU A 120 3.24 2.88 0.60
N ALA A 121 3.48 4.13 1.03
CA ALA A 121 2.48 5.20 0.90
C ALA A 121 2.11 5.51 -0.56
N LEU A 122 3.08 5.43 -1.49
CA LEU A 122 2.85 5.63 -2.92
C LEU A 122 2.11 4.46 -3.58
N ASP A 123 2.18 3.26 -3.01
CA ASP A 123 1.54 2.07 -3.55
C ASP A 123 0.02 2.10 -3.30
N THR A 124 -0.69 2.79 -4.18
CA THR A 124 -2.15 2.94 -4.15
C THR A 124 -2.93 1.63 -4.35
N GLY A 125 -2.24 0.55 -4.74
CA GLY A 125 -2.78 -0.81 -4.79
C GLY A 125 -2.64 -1.60 -3.47
N ALA A 126 -1.99 -1.02 -2.45
CA ALA A 126 -1.75 -1.70 -1.19
C ALA A 126 -2.98 -1.73 -0.28
N ALA A 127 -2.97 -2.68 0.67
CA ALA A 127 -4.06 -2.95 1.58
C ALA A 127 -4.52 -1.74 2.42
N HIS A 128 -3.62 -0.78 2.72
CA HIS A 128 -3.97 0.40 3.50
C HIS A 128 -4.83 1.41 2.72
N TRP A 129 -4.68 1.51 1.40
CA TRP A 129 -5.56 2.32 0.57
C TRP A 129 -6.93 1.66 0.39
N ALA A 130 -6.98 0.34 0.27
CA ALA A 130 -8.23 -0.42 0.32
C ALA A 130 -8.95 -0.18 1.66
N ALA A 131 -8.24 -0.34 2.79
CA ALA A 131 -8.76 -0.07 4.12
C ALA A 131 -9.29 1.38 4.27
N LEU A 132 -8.57 2.38 3.72
CA LEU A 132 -9.00 3.78 3.73
C LEU A 132 -10.27 3.99 2.89
N ALA A 133 -10.34 3.42 1.70
CA ALA A 133 -11.52 3.51 0.84
C ALA A 133 -12.74 2.88 1.52
N PHE A 134 -12.56 1.71 2.14
CA PHE A 134 -13.60 1.07 2.95
C PHE A 134 -14.02 1.93 4.14
N ALA A 135 -13.06 2.46 4.91
CA ALA A 135 -13.37 3.32 6.05
C ALA A 135 -14.18 4.56 5.61
N ARG A 136 -13.87 5.15 4.45
CA ARG A 136 -14.64 6.30 3.92
C ARG A 136 -16.06 5.96 3.50
N GLU A 137 -16.28 4.75 2.99
CA GLU A 137 -17.61 4.31 2.56
C GLU A 137 -18.50 3.93 3.75
N PHE A 138 -17.92 3.29 4.76
CA PHE A 138 -18.67 2.71 5.89
C PHE A 138 -18.69 3.58 7.16
N LEU A 139 -17.77 4.54 7.32
CA LEU A 139 -17.86 5.47 8.45
C LEU A 139 -18.96 6.51 8.18
N PRO A 140 -19.84 6.77 9.17
CA PRO A 140 -20.86 7.78 9.02
C PRO A 140 -20.19 9.13 8.75
N LYS A 141 -20.57 9.79 7.65
CA LYS A 141 -20.23 11.19 7.40
C LYS A 141 -20.82 11.99 8.56
N ARG A 142 -19.98 12.36 9.53
CA ARG A 142 -20.38 13.31 10.57
C ARG A 142 -20.70 14.62 9.85
N GLY A 143 -21.99 14.94 9.79
CA GLY A 143 -22.50 16.22 9.32
C GLY A 143 -22.13 17.34 10.28
#